data_AF-A0A847C7S6-F1
#
_entry.id   AF-A0A847C7S6-F1
#
_cell.length_a   1.000
_cell.length_b   1.000
_cell.length_c   1.000
_cell.angle_alpha   90.00
_cell.angle_beta   90.00
_cell.angle_gamma   90.00
#
_symmetry.space_group_name_H-M   'P 1'
#
loop_
_entity.id
_entity.type
_entity.pdbx_description
1 polymer ?
#
loop_
_entity_poly.entity_id
_entity_poly.type
_entity_poly.pdbx_seq_one_letter_code
_entity_poly.pdbx_strand_id
1 'polypeptide(L)' 'MDKNVAEKEMDYQLIKLLLINLQREGLLKAEEAEAIRKKAQADLKPLIGILD' A
#
# COMPACT_ATOMS: atom_id res chain seq x y z
N MET A 1 -19.36 -2.58 9.57
CA MET A 1 -18.09 -2.70 8.84
C MET A 1 -17.31 -3.83 9.46
N ASP A 2 -16.94 -4.84 8.68
CA ASP A 2 -16.20 -6.00 9.17
C ASP A 2 -14.81 -5.55 9.66
N LYS A 3 -14.45 -5.88 10.89
CA LYS A 3 -13.20 -5.43 11.53
C LYS A 3 -11.96 -5.76 10.67
N ASN A 4 -12.01 -6.91 10.00
CA ASN A 4 -10.98 -7.38 9.07
C ASN A 4 -10.77 -6.45 7.86
N VAL A 5 -11.79 -5.72 7.42
CA VAL A 5 -11.68 -4.80 6.28
C VAL A 5 -11.01 -3.49 6.72
N ALA A 6 -11.33 -3.01 7.92
CA ALA A 6 -10.71 -1.81 8.48
C ALA A 6 -9.21 -2.01 8.77
N GLU A 7 -8.84 -3.19 9.29
CA GLU A 7 -7.44 -3.55 9.52
C GLU A 7 -6.64 -3.63 8.21
N LYS A 8 -7.18 -4.31 7.19
CA LYS A 8 -6.54 -4.38 5.86
C LYS A 8 -6.37 -3.03 5.20
N GLU A 9 -7.33 -2.13 5.36
CA GLU A 9 -7.21 -0.75 4.86
C GLU A 9 -6.10 0.00 5.60
N MET A 10 -6.06 -0.10 6.93
CA MET A 10 -5.02 0.54 7.74
C MET A 10 -3.62 0.05 7.34
N ASP A 11 -3.46 -1.27 7.19
CA ASP A 11 -2.20 -1.88 6.77
C ASP A 11 -1.76 -1.39 5.38
N TYR A 12 -2.70 -1.31 4.43
CA TYR A 12 -2.42 -0.82 3.10
C TYR A 12 -1.98 0.65 3.09
N GLN A 13 -2.62 1.51 3.88
CA GLN A 13 -2.23 2.92 4.02
C GLN A 13 -0.85 3.07 4.67
N LEU A 14 -0.54 2.25 5.69
CA LEU A 14 0.77 2.24 6.32
C LEU A 14 1.87 1.87 5.31
N ILE A 15 1.63 0.84 4.49
CA ILE A 15 2.56 0.42 3.43
C ILE A 15 2.78 1.56 2.44
N LYS A 16 1.73 2.24 1.97
CA LYS A 16 1.86 3.41 1.08
C LYS A 16 2.75 4.50 1.68
N LEU A 17 2.52 4.86 2.95
CA LEU A 17 3.33 5.84 3.66
C LEU A 17 4.80 5.42 3.75
N LEU A 18 5.06 4.14 4.04
CA LEU A 18 6.41 3.61 4.13
C LEU A 18 7.12 3.71 2.77
N LEU A 19 6.47 3.29 1.68
CA LEU A 19 7.00 3.35 0.33
C LEU A 19 7.38 4.78 -0.09
N ILE A 20 6.52 5.76 0.21
CA ILE A 20 6.79 7.18 -0.07
C ILE A 20 8.05 7.64 0.65
N ASN A 21 8.22 7.30 1.94
CA ASN A 21 9.40 7.71 2.70
C ASN A 21 10.67 7.02 2.17
N LEU A 22 10.61 5.73 1.86
CA LEU A 22 11.74 5.00 1.28
C LEU A 22 12.18 5.57 -0.07
N GLN A 23 11.22 5.99 -0.91
CA GLN A 23 11.53 6.68 -2.17
C GLN A 23 12.19 8.05 -1.93
N ARG A 24 11.72 8.82 -0.94
CA ARG A 24 12.28 10.14 -0.61
C ARG A 24 13.72 10.04 -0.10
N GLU A 25 14.03 9.00 0.67
CA GLU A 25 15.38 8.70 1.16
C GLU A 25 16.28 8.04 0.09
N GLY A 26 15.77 7.78 -1.12
CA GLY A 26 16.51 7.12 -2.20
C GLY A 26 16.82 5.65 -1.94
N LEU A 27 16.17 5.03 -0.96
CA LEU A 27 16.34 3.62 -0.58
C LEU A 27 15.56 2.66 -1.49
N LEU A 28 14.64 3.20 -2.30
CA LEU A 28 13.76 2.44 -3.17
C LEU A 28 13.51 3.21 -4.47
N LYS A 29 13.65 2.55 -5.62
CA LYS A 29 13.29 3.14 -6.92
C LYS A 29 11.77 3.19 -7.09
N ALA A 30 11.31 4.09 -7.95
CA ALA A 30 9.88 4.23 -8.23
C ALA A 30 9.23 2.95 -8.79
N GLU A 31 9.97 2.20 -9.60
CA GLU A 31 9.52 0.93 -10.17
C GLU A 31 9.35 -0.16 -9.09
N GLU A 32 10.27 -0.21 -8.14
CA GLU A 32 10.23 -1.14 -7.00
C GLU A 32 9.09 -0.79 -6.04
N ALA A 33 8.89 0.51 -5.79
CA ALA A 33 7.76 1.01 -5.00
C ALA A 33 6.41 0.63 -5.61
N GLU A 34 6.28 0.78 -6.93
CA GLU A 34 5.04 0.44 -7.64
C GLU A 34 4.78 -1.07 -7.64
N ALA A 35 5.81 -1.90 -7.78
CA ALA A 35 5.68 -3.35 -7.68
C ALA A 35 5.20 -3.78 -6.28
N ILE A 36 5.76 -3.20 -5.22
CA ILE A 36 5.33 -3.49 -3.84
C ILE A 36 3.90 -3.00 -3.60
N ARG A 37 3.54 -1.80 -4.10
CA ARG A 37 2.18 -1.26 -4.00
C ARG A 37 1.14 -2.18 -4.64
N LYS A 38 1.40 -2.65 -5.86
CA LYS A 38 0.51 -3.59 -6.58
C LYS A 38 0.37 -4.91 -5.84
N LYS A 39 1.46 -5.44 -5.30
CA LYS A 39 1.42 -6.67 -4.50
C LYS A 39 0.58 -6.48 -3.23
N ALA A 40 0.82 -5.40 -2.47
CA ALA A 40 0.05 -5.08 -1.28
C ALA A 40 -1.45 -4.89 -1.57
N GLN A 41 -1.78 -4.27 -2.71
CA GLN A 41 -3.17 -4.11 -3.15
C GLN A 41 -3.84 -5.46 -3.45
N ALA A 42 -3.13 -6.38 -4.11
CA ALA A 42 -3.65 -7.71 -4.40
C ALA A 42 -3.85 -8.57 -3.14
N ASP A 43 -2.91 -8.48 -2.20
CA ASP A 43 -2.90 -9.27 -0.96
C ASP A 43 -3.97 -8.76 0.03
N LEU A 44 -4.05 -7.44 0.23
CA LEU A 44 -4.93 -6.83 1.22
C LEU A 44 -6.33 -6.52 0.67
N LYS A 45 -6.49 -6.40 -0.66
CA LYS A 45 -7.74 -6.03 -1.33
C LYS A 45 -8.43 -4.84 -0.62
N PRO A 46 -7.73 -3.71 -0.43
CA PRO A 46 -8.27 -2.54 0.24
C PRO A 46 -9.49 -2.01 -0.53
N LEU A 47 -10.47 -1.47 0.19
CA LEU A 47 -11.69 -0.94 -0.43
C LEU A 47 -11.39 0.28 -1.30
N ILE A 48 -10.37 1.05 -0.92
CA ILE A 48 -10.01 2.31 -1.60
C ILE A 48 -9.31 2.05 -2.95
N GLY A 49 -8.78 0.84 -3.18
CA GLY A 49 -8.15 0.46 -4.46
C GLY A 49 -9.12 0.10 -5.59
N ILE A 50 -10.44 0.24 -5.38
CA ILE A 50 -11.50 -0.03 -6.37
C ILE A 50 -11.93 1.27 -7.10
N LEU A 51 -11.46 2.44 -6.63
CA LEU A 51 -11.88 3.75 -7.13
C LEU A 51 -10.85 4.47 -8.02
N ASP A 52 -9.71 3.87 -8.32
CA ASP A 52 -8.74 4.36 -9.32
C ASP A 52 -8.92 3.66 -10.67
#